data_AF-A0A6N9CNP0-F1
#
_entry.id   AF-A0A6N9CNP0-F1
#
_cell.length_a   1.000
_cell.length_b   1.000
_cell.length_c   1.000
_cell.angle_alpha   90.00
_cell.angle_beta   90.00
_cell.angle_gamma   90.00
#
_symmetry.space_group_name_H-M   'P 1'
#
loop_
_entity.id
_entity.type
_entity.pdbx_description
1 polymer ?
#
loop_
_entity_poly.entity_id
_entity_poly.type
_entity_poly.pdbx_seq_one_letter_code
_entity_poly.pdbx_strand_id
1 'polypeptide(L)' 'MSSIHIREVEPATLAALKRLAVIHHRSLQGELRAILAREARLAPPEEDTRTLDLVTVNTGLATSWNRDEIYGPEGR' A
#
# COMPACT_ATOMS: atom_id res chain seq x y z
N MET A 1 1.31 7.16 -15.67
CA MET A 1 0.80 8.09 -14.64
C MET A 1 0.13 7.24 -13.56
N SER A 2 0.61 7.27 -12.32
CA SER A 2 -0.08 6.58 -11.23
C SER A 2 -1.29 7.40 -10.78
N SER A 3 -2.39 6.71 -10.47
CA SER A 3 -3.63 7.32 -9.99
C SER A 3 -3.97 6.75 -8.62
N ILE A 4 -4.36 7.61 -7.68
CA ILE A 4 -4.81 7.21 -6.35
C ILE A 4 -6.29 7.58 -6.23
N HIS A 5 -7.10 6.63 -5.80
CA HIS A 5 -8.50 6.85 -5.46
C HIS A 5 -8.65 6.83 -3.94
N ILE A 6 -9.12 7.93 -3.35
CA ILE A 6 -9.37 8.05 -1.92
C ILE A 6 -10.89 8.04 -1.72
N ARG A 7 -11.39 7.02 -1.01
CA ARG A 7 -12.80 6.86 -0.66
C ARG A 7 -13.06 7.40 0.75
N GLU A 8 -14.35 7.59 1.07
CA GLU A 8 -14.79 7.97 2.42
C GLU A 8 -14.14 9.26 2.95
N VAL A 9 -13.87 10.22 2.07
CA VAL A 9 -13.38 11.54 2.48
C VAL A 9 -14.54 12.31 3.10
N GLU A 10 -14.38 12.71 4.36
CA GLU A 10 -15.38 13.51 5.05
C GLU A 10 -15.75 14.78 4.24
N PRO A 11 -17.04 15.11 4.07
CA PRO A 11 -17.45 16.27 3.29
C PRO A 11 -16.80 17.59 3.75
N ALA A 12 -16.60 17.75 5.07
CA ALA A 12 -15.93 18.92 5.64
C ALA A 12 -14.47 19.04 5.17
N THR A 13 -13.75 17.91 5.12
CA THR A 13 -12.38 17.83 4.62
C THR A 13 -12.32 18.18 3.13
N LEU A 14 -13.22 17.64 2.31
CA LEU A 14 -13.27 17.97 0.88
C LEU A 14 -13.55 19.46 0.65
N ALA A 15 -14.43 20.06 1.44
CA ALA A 15 -14.72 21.50 1.36
C ALA A 15 -13.50 22.36 1.73
N ALA A 16 -12.75 21.96 2.78
CA ALA A 16 -11.52 22.65 3.16
C ALA A 16 -10.44 22.57 2.07
N LEU A 17 -10.24 21.39 1.46
CA LEU A 17 -9.30 21.21 0.36
C LEU A 17 -9.67 22.05 -0.87
N LYS A 18 -10.97 22.16 -1.20
CA LYS A 18 -11.43 23.04 -2.28
C LYS A 18 -11.12 24.52 -1.99
N ARG A 19 -11.33 24.99 -0.76
CA ARG A 19 -10.98 26.37 -0.37
C ARG A 19 -9.48 26.62 -0.49
N LEU A 20 -8.65 25.70 -0.03
CA LEU A 20 -7.18 25.81 -0.16
C LEU A 20 -6.75 25.88 -1.63
N ALA A 21 -7.32 25.05 -2.49
CA ALA A 21 -7.01 25.07 -3.92
C ALA A 21 -7.32 26.44 -4.56
N VAL A 22 -8.44 27.07 -4.19
CA VAL A 22 -8.79 28.42 -4.64
C VAL A 22 -7.77 29.45 -4.15
N ILE A 23 -7.42 29.42 -2.85
CA ILE A 23 -6.45 30.34 -2.25
C ILE A 23 -5.07 30.24 -2.92
N HIS A 24 -4.64 29.02 -3.26
CA HIS A 24 -3.35 28.78 -3.91
C HIS A 24 -3.39 28.91 -5.44
N HIS A 25 -4.53 29.30 -6.02
CA HIS A 25 -4.73 29.41 -7.47
C HIS A 25 -4.38 28.12 -8.23
N ARG A 26 -4.78 26.97 -7.69
CA ARG A 26 -4.53 25.64 -8.25
C ARG A 26 -5.83 24.87 -8.45
N SER A 27 -5.78 23.85 -9.30
CA SER A 27 -6.85 22.85 -9.32
C SER A 27 -6.82 22.02 -8.03
N LEU A 28 -7.95 21.41 -7.66
CA LEU A 28 -8.02 20.54 -6.48
C LEU A 28 -7.01 19.39 -6.55
N GLN A 29 -6.83 18.79 -7.73
CA GLN A 29 -5.82 17.75 -7.95
C GLN A 29 -4.40 18.28 -7.81
N GLY A 30 -4.13 19.49 -8.31
CA GLY A 30 -2.84 20.15 -8.18
C GLY A 30 -2.51 20.48 -6.72
N GLU A 31 -3.50 20.92 -5.97
CA GLU A 31 -3.36 21.21 -4.53
C GLU A 31 -3.08 19.92 -3.74
N LEU A 32 -3.85 18.86 -3.99
CA LEU A 32 -3.62 17.57 -3.34
C LEU A 32 -2.22 17.03 -3.67
N ARG A 33 -1.77 17.15 -4.92
CA ARG A 33 -0.41 16.76 -5.32
C ARG A 33 0.65 17.56 -4.58
N ALA A 34 0.45 18.87 -4.42
CA ALA A 34 1.40 19.72 -3.72
C ALA A 34 1.50 19.39 -2.22
N ILE A 35 0.35 19.10 -1.59
CA ILE A 35 0.30 18.65 -0.20
C ILE A 35 1.03 17.31 -0.05
N LEU A 36 0.66 16.31 -0.86
CA LEU A 36 1.28 14.98 -0.79
C LEU A 36 2.79 15.05 -1.04
N ALA A 37 3.24 15.84 -2.02
CA ALA A 37 4.67 16.02 -2.29
C ALA A 37 5.41 16.73 -1.14
N ARG A 38 4.75 17.65 -0.44
CA ARG A 38 5.34 18.31 0.72
C ARG A 38 5.49 17.34 1.88
N GLU A 39 4.44 16.60 2.20
CA GLU A 39 4.45 15.64 3.32
C GLU A 39 5.34 14.43 3.04
N ALA A 40 5.41 13.95 1.79
CA ALA A 40 6.28 12.84 1.41
C ALA A 40 7.78 13.12 1.65
N ARG A 41 8.21 14.39 1.65
CA ARG A 41 9.59 14.75 2.01
C ARG A 41 9.93 14.54 3.48
N LEU A 42 8.91 14.42 4.33
CA LEU A 42 9.08 14.15 5.76
C LEU A 42 9.07 12.64 6.04
N ALA A 43 8.70 11.82 5.06
CA ALA A 43 8.73 10.38 5.23
C ALA A 43 10.17 9.92 5.47
N PRO A 44 10.41 9.00 6.43
CA PRO A 44 11.71 8.38 6.57
C PRO A 44 12.09 7.69 5.24
N PRO A 45 13.39 7.58 4.93
CA PRO A 45 13.81 6.81 3.78
C PRO A 45 13.20 5.41 3.88
N GLU A 46 12.73 4.90 2.74
CA GLU A 46 12.24 3.54 2.65
C GLU A 46 13.36 2.63 3.16
N GLU A 47 13.15 1.98 4.32
CA GLU A 47 14.02 0.91 4.74
C GLU A 47 13.95 -0.12 3.63
N ASP A 48 15.07 -0.28 2.91
CA ASP A 48 15.24 -1.28 1.85
C ASP A 48 14.58 -2.55 2.35
N THR A 49 13.44 -2.91 1.74
CA THR A 49 12.63 -4.03 2.19
C THR A 49 13.51 -5.24 1.98
N ARG A 50 14.22 -5.64 3.06
CA ARG A 50 15.23 -6.69 3.04
C ARG A 50 14.68 -7.79 2.16
N THR A 51 15.34 -8.03 1.03
CA THR A 51 14.96 -9.09 0.12
C THR A 51 14.81 -10.33 0.98
N LEU A 52 13.60 -10.88 1.05
CA LEU A 52 13.34 -12.07 1.85
C LEU A 52 14.27 -13.16 1.31
N ASP A 53 15.29 -13.51 2.08
CA ASP A 53 16.19 -14.61 1.74
C ASP A 53 15.45 -15.92 2.04
N LEU A 54 14.70 -16.38 1.05
CA LEU A 54 13.94 -17.62 1.13
C LEU A 54 14.90 -18.79 0.99
N VAL A 55 15.33 -19.33 2.13
CA VAL A 55 16.08 -20.60 2.18
C VAL A 55 15.16 -21.72 1.70
N THR A 56 15.31 -22.10 0.44
CA THR A 56 14.55 -23.20 -0.16
C THR A 56 15.32 -24.50 0.01
N VAL A 57 14.77 -25.44 0.76
CA VAL A 57 15.37 -26.77 0.96
C VAL A 57 14.79 -27.73 -0.07
N ASN A 58 15.65 -28.30 -0.91
CA ASN A 58 15.25 -29.37 -1.82
C ASN A 58 15.13 -30.68 -1.04
N THR A 59 13.91 -31.18 -0.87
CA THR A 59 13.62 -32.44 -0.17
C THR A 59 13.78 -33.69 -1.04
N GLY A 60 14.08 -33.54 -2.33
CA GLY A 60 14.26 -34.64 -3.28
C GLY A 60 12.98 -35.42 -3.62
N LEU A 61 11.84 -35.02 -3.06
CA LEU A 61 10.54 -35.67 -3.24
C LEU A 61 9.57 -34.72 -3.93
N ALA A 62 9.06 -35.12 -5.10
CA ALA A 62 7.93 -34.46 -5.72
C ALA A 62 6.64 -34.95 -5.05
N THR A 63 6.27 -34.32 -3.94
CA THR A 63 5.01 -34.59 -3.22
C THR A 63 3.91 -33.60 -3.64
N SER A 64 2.67 -34.06 -3.63
CA SER A 64 1.51 -33.18 -3.71
C SER A 64 1.28 -32.50 -2.38
N TRP A 65 1.30 -31.17 -2.34
CA TRP A 65 0.97 -30.42 -1.13
C TRP A 65 -0.55 -30.45 -0.89
N ASN A 66 -1.08 -31.58 -0.42
CA ASN A 66 -2.47 -31.73 -0.01
C ASN A 66 -2.57 -31.79 1.52
N ARG A 67 -3.67 -31.27 2.08
CA ARG A 67 -3.86 -31.14 3.53
C ARG A 67 -3.86 -32.49 4.23
N ASP A 68 -4.46 -33.49 3.62
CA ASP A 68 -4.61 -34.83 4.20
C ASP A 68 -3.25 -35.56 4.31
N GLU A 69 -2.33 -35.29 3.38
CA GLU A 69 -0.95 -35.79 3.38
C GLU A 69 -0.09 -35.09 4.45
N ILE A 70 -0.34 -33.81 4.73
CA ILE A 70 0.44 -33.03 5.69
C ILE A 70 -0.05 -33.22 7.13
N TYR A 71 -1.36 -33.31 7.35
CA TYR A 71 -1.97 -33.31 8.69
C TYR A 71 -2.65 -34.62 9.06
N GLY A 72 -2.79 -35.56 8.13
CA GLY A 72 -3.50 -36.82 8.35
C GLY A 72 -5.01 -36.61 8.60
N PRO A 73 -5.75 -37.71 8.83
CA PRO A 73 -7.20 -37.69 9.03
C PRO A 73 -7.65 -36.97 10.31
N GLU A 74 -6.72 -36.70 11.24
CA GLU A 74 -6.98 -36.02 12.51
C GLU A 74 -6.93 -34.48 12.38
N GLY A 75 -6.51 -33.95 11.23
CA GLY A 75 -6.39 -32.51 10.98
C GLY A 75 -7.71 -31.76 10.74
N ARG A 76 -8.84 -32.19 11.31
CA ARG A 76 -10.14 -31.50 11.21
C ARG A 76 -10.44 -30.65 12.42
#